data_AF-A0A962D7U2-F1
#
_entry.id   AF-A0A962D7U2-F1
#
_cell.length_a   1.000
_cell.length_b   1.000
_cell.length_c   1.000
_cell.angle_alpha   90.00
_cell.angle_beta   90.00
_cell.angle_gamma   90.00
#
_symmetry.space_group_name_H-M   'P 1'
#
loop_
_entity.id
_entity.type
_entity.pdbx_description
1 polymer ?
#
loop_
_entity_poly.entity_id
_entity_poly.type
_entity_poly.pdbx_seq_one_letter_code
_entity_poly.pdbx_strand_id
1 'polypeptide(L)'
;SVFWPVIVSGYNQTTHGDLDADGDDDLVVGSGQGSDFVYVYRNVGDGMPQSIRFLQAPCGGGSVQGVAVGDYNGDGMGDVAVVSGGNLPNTCVVIHHGLGGFQFAAPLALATYEVPGTTRTADLNADGRDDLVVLHDGGRRVGIYLQGDTELGDEQLYELPFANHAGSEALALGDINSDGCLDVAIANDAGLVTLLGEGCEPLFSDGFETATR
;
A
#
# COMPACT_ATOMS: atom_id res chain seq x y z
N SER A 1 4.20 -21.42 18.81
CA SER A 1 3.32 -20.36 18.31
C SER A 1 2.99 -19.43 19.46
N VAL A 2 3.02 -18.13 19.22
CA VAL A 2 2.63 -17.09 20.19
C VAL A 2 1.47 -16.32 19.58
N PHE A 3 0.46 -15.99 20.38
CA PHE A 3 -0.74 -15.28 19.96
C PHE A 3 -0.74 -13.89 20.57
N TRP A 4 -0.78 -12.86 19.73
CA TRP A 4 -0.87 -11.47 20.13
C TRP A 4 -2.27 -10.97 19.75
N PRO A 5 -3.17 -10.73 20.73
CA PRO A 5 -4.51 -10.30 20.41
C PRO A 5 -4.48 -8.90 19.81
N VAL A 6 -4.95 -8.78 18.58
CA VAL A 6 -5.38 -7.50 18.04
C VAL A 6 -6.90 -7.45 18.25
N ILE A 7 -7.39 -6.44 18.96
CA ILE A 7 -8.82 -6.32 19.33
C ILE A 7 -9.54 -5.51 18.25
N VAL A 8 -9.69 -6.09 17.05
CA VAL A 8 -10.45 -5.49 15.94
C VAL A 8 -11.19 -6.55 15.13
N SER A 9 -12.27 -6.14 14.47
CA SER A 9 -13.09 -6.98 13.60
C SER A 9 -12.80 -6.68 12.14
N GLY A 10 -12.48 -7.71 11.34
CA GLY A 10 -12.09 -7.58 9.94
C GLY A 10 -10.57 -7.35 9.81
N TYR A 11 -9.89 -8.14 8.98
CA TYR A 11 -8.48 -7.90 8.65
C TYR A 11 -8.32 -8.15 7.17
N ASN A 12 -7.79 -7.17 6.44
CA ASN A 12 -7.52 -7.40 5.02
C ASN A 12 -6.04 -7.26 4.65
N GLN A 13 -5.17 -6.66 5.47
CA GLN A 13 -3.73 -6.65 5.18
C GLN A 13 -2.81 -6.57 6.40
N THR A 14 -1.67 -7.24 6.26
CA THR A 14 -0.48 -7.11 7.09
C THR A 14 0.71 -6.88 6.18
N THR A 15 1.66 -6.06 6.61
CA THR A 15 2.95 -5.87 5.92
C THR A 15 4.08 -5.81 6.93
N HIS A 16 5.31 -5.73 6.45
CA HIS A 16 6.50 -5.63 7.28
C HIS A 16 7.52 -4.66 6.67
N GLY A 17 8.46 -4.23 7.49
CA GLY A 17 9.61 -3.41 7.13
C GLY A 17 10.26 -2.83 8.38
N ASP A 18 11.51 -2.36 8.28
CA ASP A 18 12.25 -1.76 9.39
C ASP A 18 11.71 -0.34 9.69
N LEU A 19 11.00 -0.17 10.82
CA LEU A 19 10.36 1.10 11.20
C LEU A 19 11.06 1.81 12.37
N ASP A 20 12.18 1.27 12.84
CA ASP A 20 12.98 1.87 13.90
C ASP A 20 14.47 2.04 13.56
N ALA A 21 14.86 1.61 12.36
CA ALA A 21 16.19 1.62 11.78
C ALA A 21 17.20 0.73 12.53
N ASP A 22 16.74 -0.38 13.12
CA ASP A 22 17.60 -1.38 13.76
C ASP A 22 18.05 -2.53 12.84
N GLY A 23 17.49 -2.59 11.62
CA GLY A 23 17.81 -3.57 10.59
C GLY A 23 16.97 -4.84 10.66
N ASP A 24 16.05 -4.96 11.61
CA ASP A 24 15.09 -6.05 11.70
C ASP A 24 13.69 -5.59 11.28
N ASP A 25 12.99 -6.39 10.48
CA ASP A 25 11.64 -6.03 10.04
C ASP A 25 10.64 -6.01 11.21
N ASP A 26 9.90 -4.93 11.31
CA ASP A 26 8.72 -4.75 12.14
C ASP A 26 7.45 -5.22 11.43
N LEU A 27 6.36 -5.42 12.18
CA LEU A 27 5.08 -5.86 11.62
C LEU A 27 4.02 -4.76 11.72
N VAL A 28 3.33 -4.50 10.61
CA VAL A 28 2.21 -3.54 10.53
C VAL A 28 0.91 -4.29 10.24
N VAL A 29 -0.12 -4.01 11.03
CA VAL A 29 -1.44 -4.64 10.93
C VAL A 29 -2.52 -3.57 10.88
N GLY A 30 -3.27 -3.51 9.78
CA GLY A 30 -4.44 -2.64 9.67
C GLY A 30 -5.62 -3.16 10.47
N SER A 31 -6.40 -2.26 11.10
CA SER A 31 -7.54 -2.65 11.94
C SER A 31 -8.74 -3.22 11.17
N GLY A 32 -8.77 -3.07 9.85
CA GLY A 32 -9.93 -3.42 9.05
C GLY A 32 -11.14 -2.53 9.34
N GLN A 33 -12.32 -3.14 9.37
CA GLN A 33 -13.61 -2.46 9.31
C GLN A 33 -14.03 -1.88 10.68
N GLY A 34 -14.52 -0.63 10.66
CA GLY A 34 -15.07 0.04 11.84
C GLY A 34 -14.02 0.62 12.79
N SER A 35 -12.75 0.65 12.38
CA SER A 35 -11.67 1.33 13.06
C SER A 35 -10.69 1.94 12.05
N ASP A 36 -10.11 3.07 12.41
CA ASP A 36 -9.05 3.78 11.69
C ASP A 36 -7.65 3.54 12.28
N PHE A 37 -7.50 2.55 13.16
CA PHE A 37 -6.22 2.26 13.83
C PHE A 37 -5.33 1.35 12.98
N VAL A 38 -4.04 1.58 13.08
CA VAL A 38 -3.01 0.65 12.59
C VAL A 38 -2.11 0.28 13.75
N TYR A 39 -1.87 -1.01 13.89
CA TYR A 39 -1.03 -1.59 14.94
C TYR A 39 0.34 -1.84 14.35
N VAL A 40 1.36 -1.21 14.94
CA VAL A 40 2.76 -1.45 14.58
C VAL A 40 3.41 -2.19 15.72
N TYR A 41 4.01 -3.34 15.41
CA TYR A 41 4.64 -4.27 16.33
C TYR A 41 6.14 -4.25 16.12
N ARG A 42 6.86 -3.72 17.10
CA ARG A 42 8.33 -3.62 17.06
C ARG A 42 8.99 -4.98 17.26
N ASN A 43 9.77 -5.44 16.29
CA ASN A 43 10.71 -6.54 16.43
C ASN A 43 12.08 -5.97 16.85
N VAL A 44 12.91 -6.75 17.56
CA VAL A 44 14.27 -6.35 17.95
C VAL A 44 15.29 -7.46 17.65
N GLY A 45 14.99 -8.25 16.62
CA GLY A 45 15.83 -9.35 16.16
C GLY A 45 15.65 -10.68 16.87
N ASP A 46 14.73 -10.78 17.83
CA ASP A 46 14.40 -12.04 18.52
C ASP A 46 13.18 -12.77 17.92
N GLY A 47 12.61 -12.22 16.86
CA GLY A 47 11.44 -12.77 16.15
C GLY A 47 10.13 -12.61 16.90
N MET A 48 10.09 -11.76 17.94
CA MET A 48 8.91 -11.48 18.75
C MET A 48 8.66 -9.97 18.88
N PRO A 49 7.40 -9.51 18.73
CA PRO A 49 7.05 -8.14 19.05
C PRO A 49 7.33 -7.78 20.51
N GLN A 50 8.14 -6.74 20.75
CA GLN A 50 8.48 -6.25 22.10
C GLN A 50 7.65 -5.04 22.52
N SER A 51 7.18 -4.24 21.56
CA SER A 51 6.38 -3.06 21.85
C SER A 51 5.39 -2.77 20.73
N ILE A 52 4.34 -2.01 21.05
CA ILE A 52 3.28 -1.67 20.11
C ILE A 52 3.16 -0.14 20.00
N ARG A 53 2.95 0.35 18.77
CA ARG A 53 2.47 1.71 18.48
C ARG A 53 1.12 1.63 17.78
N PHE A 54 0.34 2.68 17.98
CA PHE A 54 -0.96 2.86 17.33
C PHE A 54 -0.85 4.08 16.43
N LEU A 55 -1.03 3.86 15.15
CA LEU A 55 -1.17 4.92 14.16
C LEU A 55 -2.67 5.08 13.84
N GLN A 56 -3.04 6.22 13.28
CA GLN A 56 -4.42 6.53 12.92
C GLN A 56 -4.51 7.07 11.49
N ALA A 57 -5.58 6.70 10.79
CA ALA A 57 -5.90 7.23 9.47
C ALA A 57 -7.26 7.96 9.49
N PRO A 58 -7.30 9.24 9.92
CA PRO A 58 -8.54 9.97 10.19
C PRO A 58 -9.24 10.47 8.91
N CYS A 59 -9.50 9.58 7.95
CA CYS A 59 -10.17 9.88 6.67
C CYS A 59 -11.70 10.05 6.79
N GLY A 60 -12.26 10.01 8.00
CA GLY A 60 -13.70 10.10 8.25
C GLY A 60 -14.52 8.84 7.92
N GLY A 61 -13.96 7.86 7.20
CA GLY A 61 -14.63 6.60 6.84
C GLY A 61 -14.50 5.48 7.88
N GLY A 62 -13.51 5.56 8.78
CA GLY A 62 -13.35 4.62 9.90
C GLY A 62 -13.08 3.17 9.50
N SER A 63 -12.38 2.93 8.39
CA SER A 63 -12.02 1.57 7.96
C SER A 63 -10.67 1.58 7.26
N VAL A 64 -9.68 0.90 7.84
CA VAL A 64 -8.39 0.65 7.18
C VAL A 64 -8.54 -0.47 6.17
N GLN A 65 -8.28 -0.16 4.90
CA GLN A 65 -8.42 -1.09 3.77
C GLN A 65 -7.09 -1.71 3.36
N GLY A 66 -6.00 -0.93 3.44
CA GLY A 66 -4.66 -1.34 3.06
C GLY A 66 -3.59 -0.69 3.91
N VAL A 67 -2.44 -1.36 4.04
CA VAL A 67 -1.24 -0.85 4.70
C VAL A 67 0.00 -1.26 3.90
N ALA A 68 0.95 -0.34 3.76
CA ALA A 68 2.22 -0.55 3.08
C ALA A 68 3.36 0.15 3.82
N VAL A 69 4.59 -0.33 3.64
CA VAL A 69 5.81 0.22 4.27
C VAL A 69 6.84 0.51 3.17
N GLY A 70 7.48 1.66 3.25
CA GLY A 70 8.54 2.13 2.35
C GLY A 70 9.14 3.44 2.85
N ASP A 71 10.17 3.95 2.21
CA ASP A 71 10.76 5.27 2.50
C ASP A 71 10.12 6.34 1.60
N TYR A 72 8.96 6.88 1.99
CA TYR A 72 8.17 7.77 1.15
C TYR A 72 8.62 9.23 1.17
N ASN A 73 9.60 9.59 1.99
CA ASN A 73 10.20 10.92 2.04
C ASN A 73 11.70 10.98 1.69
N GLY A 74 12.34 9.83 1.49
CA GLY A 74 13.74 9.71 1.08
C GLY A 74 14.73 9.94 2.23
N ASP A 75 14.30 9.81 3.48
CA ASP A 75 15.15 10.03 4.67
C ASP A 75 15.86 8.76 5.16
N GLY A 76 15.57 7.62 4.53
CA GLY A 76 16.13 6.31 4.85
C GLY A 76 15.45 5.61 6.04
N MET A 77 14.36 6.15 6.57
CA MET A 77 13.55 5.53 7.62
C MET A 77 12.30 4.89 7.02
N GLY A 78 11.85 3.78 7.61
CA GLY A 78 10.59 3.17 7.19
C GLY A 78 9.38 4.02 7.58
N ASP A 79 8.59 4.39 6.57
CA ASP A 79 7.30 5.06 6.70
C ASP A 79 6.15 4.06 6.60
N VAL A 80 4.98 4.42 7.14
CA VAL A 80 3.76 3.63 7.01
C VAL A 80 2.72 4.38 6.18
N ALA A 81 2.37 3.84 5.02
CA ALA A 81 1.21 4.26 4.26
C ALA A 81 -0.02 3.49 4.70
N VAL A 82 -1.09 4.20 5.01
CA VAL A 82 -2.38 3.65 5.43
C VAL A 82 -3.45 4.13 4.50
N VAL A 83 -4.19 3.20 3.92
CA VAL A 83 -5.29 3.54 3.02
C VAL A 83 -6.60 3.24 3.71
N SER A 84 -7.44 4.27 3.82
CA SER A 84 -8.59 4.24 4.71
C SER A 84 -9.80 4.91 4.07
N GLY A 85 -10.96 4.33 4.33
CA GLY A 85 -12.25 4.86 3.91
C GLY A 85 -13.02 3.94 2.97
N GLY A 86 -13.75 4.57 2.06
CA GLY A 86 -14.62 3.93 1.08
C GLY A 86 -14.96 4.94 -0.01
N ASN A 87 -16.21 5.38 -0.07
CA ASN A 87 -16.61 6.39 -1.07
C ASN A 87 -16.11 7.79 -0.70
N LEU A 88 -15.89 8.62 -1.73
CA LEU A 88 -15.65 10.05 -1.55
C LEU A 88 -16.82 10.71 -0.79
N PRO A 89 -16.57 11.73 0.05
CA PRO A 89 -15.27 12.33 0.34
C PRO A 89 -14.52 11.67 1.52
N ASN A 90 -15.00 10.54 2.03
CA ASN A 90 -14.48 9.92 3.26
C ASN A 90 -13.44 8.84 2.95
N THR A 91 -12.44 9.20 2.15
CA THR A 91 -11.36 8.32 1.70
C THR A 91 -10.05 9.10 1.64
N CYS A 92 -8.96 8.51 2.11
CA CYS A 92 -7.62 9.09 1.99
C CYS A 92 -6.51 8.04 2.09
N VAL A 93 -5.36 8.39 1.55
CA VAL A 93 -4.08 7.75 1.88
C VAL A 93 -3.44 8.59 2.98
N VAL A 94 -2.96 7.97 4.05
CA VAL A 94 -2.29 8.65 5.16
C VAL A 94 -0.89 8.11 5.30
N ILE A 95 0.11 8.99 5.23
CA ILE A 95 1.51 8.65 5.44
C ILE A 95 1.91 9.03 6.86
N HIS A 96 2.50 8.08 7.57
CA HIS A 96 3.17 8.29 8.85
C HIS A 96 4.66 8.16 8.62
N HIS A 97 5.36 9.29 8.51
CA HIS A 97 6.80 9.27 8.30
C HIS A 97 7.54 8.76 9.53
N GLY A 98 8.43 7.80 9.34
CA GLY A 98 9.35 7.32 10.36
C GLY A 98 10.31 8.43 10.76
N LEU A 99 10.62 8.51 12.05
CA LEU A 99 11.64 9.44 12.59
C LEU A 99 12.82 8.67 13.20
N GLY A 100 12.88 7.36 12.98
CA GLY A 100 13.77 6.42 13.66
C GLY A 100 13.36 6.12 15.10
N GLY A 101 13.89 5.01 15.64
CA GLY A 101 13.66 4.64 17.05
C GLY A 101 12.18 4.38 17.40
N PHE A 102 11.39 3.90 16.44
CA PHE A 102 9.98 3.57 16.58
C PHE A 102 9.10 4.79 16.94
N GLN A 103 9.41 5.91 16.30
CA GLN A 103 8.68 7.18 16.36
C GLN A 103 8.20 7.57 14.96
N PHE A 104 7.04 8.23 14.91
CA PHE A 104 6.44 8.68 13.66
C PHE A 104 6.05 10.15 13.75
N ALA A 105 6.10 10.85 12.62
CA ALA A 105 5.64 12.22 12.48
C ALA A 105 4.11 12.33 12.60
N ALA A 106 3.59 13.55 12.54
CA ALA A 106 2.16 13.76 12.41
C ALA A 106 1.66 13.18 11.06
N PRO A 107 0.46 12.57 11.01
CA PRO A 107 -0.07 11.98 9.79
C PRO A 107 -0.24 13.02 8.68
N LEU A 108 0.25 12.69 7.49
CA LEU A 108 0.04 13.45 6.27
C LEU A 108 -1.05 12.76 5.43
N ALA A 109 -2.17 13.44 5.20
CA ALA A 109 -3.25 12.91 4.36
C ALA A 109 -3.08 13.37 2.90
N LEU A 110 -3.09 12.41 1.98
CA LEU A 110 -3.09 12.60 0.54
C LEU A 110 -4.49 12.31 -0.02
N ALA A 111 -4.84 13.01 -1.09
CA ALA A 111 -6.05 12.72 -1.84
C ALA A 111 -5.93 11.35 -2.51
N THR A 112 -7.04 10.62 -2.58
CA THR A 112 -7.13 9.31 -3.24
C THR A 112 -8.50 9.13 -3.87
N TYR A 113 -8.58 8.26 -4.86
CA TYR A 113 -9.82 7.88 -5.49
C TYR A 113 -10.70 7.03 -4.55
N GLU A 114 -11.97 6.85 -4.90
CA GLU A 114 -12.92 6.11 -4.05
C GLU A 114 -12.63 4.61 -4.01
N VAL A 115 -13.14 3.98 -2.95
CA VAL A 115 -13.08 2.55 -2.64
C VAL A 115 -11.65 2.00 -2.75
N PRO A 116 -10.68 2.60 -2.02
CA PRO A 116 -9.33 2.10 -2.08
C PRO A 116 -9.19 0.80 -1.26
N GLY A 117 -8.21 -0.01 -1.62
CA GLY A 117 -8.07 -1.39 -1.15
C GLY A 117 -6.62 -1.79 -0.91
N THR A 118 -6.24 -2.94 -1.47
CA THR A 118 -4.89 -3.51 -1.36
C THR A 118 -3.82 -2.51 -1.81
N THR A 119 -2.74 -2.40 -1.04
CA THR A 119 -1.58 -1.57 -1.40
C THR A 119 -0.27 -2.32 -1.47
N ARG A 120 0.68 -1.78 -2.25
CA ARG A 120 2.06 -2.28 -2.38
C ARG A 120 3.03 -1.12 -2.54
N THR A 121 4.27 -1.36 -2.14
CA THR A 121 5.40 -0.44 -2.29
C THR A 121 6.43 -1.07 -3.22
N ALA A 122 6.94 -0.31 -4.18
CA ALA A 122 8.11 -0.65 -5.00
C ALA A 122 8.56 0.56 -5.82
N ASP A 123 9.81 0.54 -6.29
CA ASP A 123 10.34 1.45 -7.31
C ASP A 123 9.79 1.07 -8.70
N LEU A 124 8.68 1.68 -9.11
CA LEU A 124 7.99 1.38 -10.37
C LEU A 124 8.63 2.11 -11.55
N ASN A 125 9.25 3.26 -11.30
CA ASN A 125 9.86 4.09 -12.33
C ASN A 125 11.40 3.94 -12.45
N ALA A 126 11.98 3.02 -11.69
CA ALA A 126 13.40 2.70 -11.65
C ALA A 126 14.30 3.90 -11.30
N ASP A 127 13.80 4.84 -10.50
CA ASP A 127 14.57 6.01 -10.05
C ASP A 127 15.28 5.79 -8.68
N GLY A 128 15.06 4.62 -8.08
CA GLY A 128 15.64 4.20 -6.80
C GLY A 128 14.82 4.61 -5.58
N ARG A 129 13.55 5.02 -5.77
CA ARG A 129 12.66 5.51 -4.71
C ARG A 129 11.43 4.62 -4.57
N ASP A 130 10.82 4.65 -3.38
CA ASP A 130 9.68 3.80 -3.07
C ASP A 130 8.36 4.46 -3.51
N ASP A 131 7.77 3.96 -4.59
CA ASP A 131 6.43 4.37 -5.02
C ASP A 131 5.34 3.58 -4.29
N LEU A 132 4.12 4.13 -4.25
CA LEU A 132 2.95 3.49 -3.65
C LEU A 132 1.90 3.15 -4.72
N VAL A 133 1.49 1.88 -4.76
CA VAL A 133 0.38 1.37 -5.57
C VAL A 133 -0.84 1.14 -4.69
N VAL A 134 -1.99 1.65 -5.13
CA VAL A 134 -3.29 1.49 -4.48
C VAL A 134 -4.28 0.89 -5.47
N LEU A 135 -4.89 -0.25 -5.11
CA LEU A 135 -5.97 -0.82 -5.90
C LEU A 135 -7.32 -0.20 -5.49
N HIS A 136 -8.12 0.25 -6.45
CA HIS A 136 -9.46 0.79 -6.21
C HIS A 136 -10.53 -0.23 -6.59
N ASP A 137 -10.89 -1.06 -5.60
CA ASP A 137 -11.76 -2.24 -5.69
C ASP A 137 -13.20 -1.96 -6.15
N GLY A 138 -13.70 -0.73 -6.00
CA GLY A 138 -15.01 -0.32 -6.54
C GLY A 138 -14.89 0.60 -7.76
N GLY A 139 -13.71 1.18 -7.95
CA GLY A 139 -13.44 2.24 -8.92
C GLY A 139 -12.91 1.75 -10.27
N ARG A 140 -12.57 0.46 -10.38
CA ARG A 140 -11.90 -0.15 -11.55
C ARG A 140 -10.63 0.60 -11.93
N ARG A 141 -9.82 0.92 -10.94
CA ARG A 141 -8.58 1.66 -11.14
C ARG A 141 -7.44 1.13 -10.31
N VAL A 142 -6.24 1.35 -10.81
CA VAL A 142 -5.01 1.34 -10.04
C VAL A 142 -4.57 2.79 -9.89
N GLY A 143 -4.38 3.23 -8.65
CA GLY A 143 -3.74 4.49 -8.30
C GLY A 143 -2.26 4.25 -8.06
N ILE A 144 -1.40 5.08 -8.63
CA ILE A 144 0.05 5.08 -8.41
C ILE A 144 0.44 6.46 -7.91
N TYR A 145 1.15 6.48 -6.78
CA TYR A 145 1.79 7.67 -6.23
C TYR A 145 3.28 7.49 -6.43
N LEU A 146 3.86 8.22 -7.38
CA LEU A 146 5.30 8.22 -7.56
C LEU A 146 5.97 9.07 -6.49
N GLN A 147 7.09 8.60 -5.94
CA GLN A 147 7.86 9.38 -4.99
C GLN A 147 8.68 10.46 -5.72
N GLY A 148 8.51 11.70 -5.30
CA GLY A 148 9.38 12.80 -5.70
C GLY A 148 10.64 12.87 -4.84
N ASP A 149 11.21 14.08 -4.74
CA ASP A 149 12.43 14.26 -3.96
C ASP A 149 12.26 14.06 -2.46
N THR A 150 11.08 14.40 -1.92
CA THR A 150 10.83 14.46 -0.47
C THR A 150 9.47 13.94 -0.02
N GLU A 151 8.60 13.55 -0.94
CA GLU A 151 7.24 13.08 -0.65
C GLU A 151 6.65 12.32 -1.84
N LEU A 152 5.59 11.55 -1.60
CA LEU A 152 4.74 11.02 -2.66
C LEU A 152 4.03 12.14 -3.41
N GLY A 153 4.00 12.06 -4.75
CA GLY A 153 3.27 12.97 -5.61
C GLY A 153 1.76 12.73 -5.65
N ASP A 154 1.10 13.36 -6.62
CA ASP A 154 -0.34 13.15 -6.85
C ASP A 154 -0.64 11.73 -7.39
N GLU A 155 -1.84 11.23 -7.07
CA GLU A 155 -2.33 9.94 -7.56
C GLU A 155 -2.50 9.93 -9.08
N GLN A 156 -1.81 9.02 -9.75
CA GLN A 156 -1.99 8.71 -11.17
C GLN A 156 -2.93 7.52 -11.31
N LEU A 157 -4.01 7.69 -12.09
CA LEU A 157 -5.08 6.71 -12.19
C LEU A 157 -5.05 5.97 -13.53
N TYR A 158 -5.08 4.65 -13.45
CA TYR A 158 -5.12 3.75 -14.61
C TYR A 158 -6.36 2.89 -14.55
N GLU A 159 -7.12 2.83 -15.65
CA GLU A 159 -8.36 2.07 -15.71
C GLU A 159 -8.09 0.56 -15.75
N LEU A 160 -9.02 -0.22 -15.19
CA LEU A 160 -9.05 -1.66 -15.29
C LEU A 160 -10.25 -2.07 -16.18
N PRO A 161 -10.08 -3.09 -17.05
CA PRO A 161 -11.07 -3.43 -18.08
C PRO A 161 -12.32 -4.11 -17.49
N PHE A 162 -12.26 -4.58 -16.24
CA PHE A 162 -13.33 -5.35 -15.60
C PHE A 162 -13.65 -4.78 -14.22
N ALA A 163 -14.88 -5.07 -13.75
CA ALA A 163 -15.32 -4.71 -12.41
C ALA A 163 -14.69 -5.63 -11.36
N ASN A 164 -14.04 -5.03 -10.38
CA ASN A 164 -13.70 -5.61 -9.10
C ASN A 164 -14.89 -5.41 -8.14
N HIS A 165 -15.19 -6.41 -7.31
CA HIS A 165 -16.08 -6.35 -6.13
C HIS A 165 -15.92 -7.67 -5.34
N ALA A 166 -14.69 -8.04 -5.01
CA ALA A 166 -14.45 -9.19 -4.15
C ALA A 166 -13.17 -8.96 -3.33
N GLY A 167 -13.37 -8.77 -2.03
CA GLY A 167 -12.29 -8.47 -1.09
C GLY A 167 -11.16 -9.49 -1.15
N SER A 168 -9.94 -8.97 -0.95
CA SER A 168 -8.66 -9.69 -0.94
C SER A 168 -8.10 -10.04 -2.33
N GLU A 169 -7.95 -9.05 -3.21
CA GLU A 169 -7.25 -9.24 -4.49
C GLU A 169 -5.72 -9.30 -4.30
N ALA A 170 -5.09 -10.25 -4.99
CA ALA A 170 -3.65 -10.46 -5.03
C ALA A 170 -3.02 -9.48 -6.03
N LEU A 171 -2.70 -8.29 -5.55
CA LEU A 171 -1.79 -7.36 -6.22
C LEU A 171 -0.35 -7.88 -6.03
N ALA A 172 0.36 -8.05 -7.14
CA ALA A 172 1.79 -8.39 -7.17
C ALA A 172 2.52 -7.45 -8.12
N LEU A 173 3.76 -7.12 -7.74
CA LEU A 173 4.66 -6.30 -8.54
C LEU A 173 5.87 -7.17 -8.91
N GLY A 174 6.35 -7.05 -10.14
CA GLY A 174 7.51 -7.80 -10.62
C GLY A 174 7.76 -7.58 -12.09
N ASP A 175 9.00 -7.75 -12.53
CA ASP A 175 9.35 -7.78 -13.96
C ASP A 175 8.93 -9.12 -14.58
N ILE A 176 7.76 -9.16 -15.23
CA ILE A 176 7.15 -10.37 -15.78
C ILE A 176 7.62 -10.61 -17.21
N ASN A 177 7.95 -9.54 -17.95
CA ASN A 177 8.33 -9.60 -19.36
C ASN A 177 9.87 -9.56 -19.60
N SER A 178 10.66 -9.40 -18.53
CA SER A 178 12.13 -9.29 -18.53
C SER A 178 12.68 -8.04 -19.25
N ASP A 179 11.96 -6.91 -19.21
CA ASP A 179 12.43 -5.63 -19.76
C ASP A 179 13.19 -4.76 -18.74
N GLY A 180 13.25 -5.19 -17.48
CA GLY A 180 13.93 -4.51 -16.39
C GLY A 180 13.07 -3.49 -15.65
N CYS A 181 11.80 -3.35 -16.00
CA CYS A 181 10.83 -2.47 -15.36
C CYS A 181 9.79 -3.31 -14.60
N LEU A 182 9.24 -2.77 -13.51
CA LEU A 182 8.23 -3.50 -12.75
C LEU A 182 6.87 -3.46 -13.45
N ASP A 183 6.28 -4.64 -13.62
CA ASP A 183 4.91 -4.82 -14.07
C ASP A 183 3.96 -4.97 -12.87
N VAL A 184 2.68 -4.68 -13.10
CA VAL A 184 1.60 -4.87 -12.13
C VAL A 184 0.77 -6.08 -12.53
N ALA A 185 0.61 -7.04 -11.64
CA ALA A 185 -0.30 -8.19 -11.81
C ALA A 185 -1.42 -8.15 -10.78
N ILE A 186 -2.66 -8.26 -11.25
CA ILE A 186 -3.87 -8.23 -10.44
C ILE A 186 -4.70 -9.47 -10.74
N ALA A 187 -4.92 -10.31 -9.74
CA ALA A 187 -5.83 -11.43 -9.82
C ALA A 187 -7.17 -11.09 -9.17
N ASN A 188 -8.25 -11.23 -9.93
CA ASN A 188 -9.62 -10.98 -9.51
C ASN A 188 -10.59 -12.07 -9.98
N ASP A 189 -11.87 -11.93 -9.64
CA ASP A 189 -12.93 -12.87 -10.04
C ASP A 189 -13.13 -12.98 -11.56
N ALA A 190 -12.71 -11.97 -12.33
CA ALA A 190 -12.76 -11.96 -13.79
C ALA A 190 -11.52 -12.59 -14.45
N GLY A 191 -10.42 -12.78 -13.71
CA GLY A 191 -9.19 -13.41 -14.18
C GLY A 191 -7.93 -12.70 -13.71
N LEU A 192 -6.90 -12.73 -14.56
CA LEU A 192 -5.62 -12.05 -14.33
C LEU A 192 -5.53 -10.86 -15.28
N VAL A 193 -5.25 -9.68 -14.73
CA VAL A 193 -4.87 -8.48 -15.47
C VAL A 193 -3.39 -8.21 -15.22
N THR A 194 -2.64 -7.97 -16.29
CA THR A 194 -1.24 -7.52 -16.22
C THR A 194 -1.14 -6.16 -16.88
N LEU A 195 -0.51 -5.20 -16.19
CA LEU A 195 -0.19 -3.89 -16.72
C LEU A 195 1.34 -3.81 -16.84
N LEU A 196 1.85 -3.65 -18.05
CA LEU A 196 3.29 -3.70 -18.32
C LEU A 196 3.95 -2.33 -18.11
N GLY A 197 5.05 -2.29 -17.38
CA GLY A 197 5.85 -1.09 -17.15
C GLY A 197 6.68 -0.72 -18.38
N GLU A 198 6.12 0.02 -19.34
CA GLU A 198 6.84 0.35 -20.57
C GLU A 198 7.86 1.49 -20.36
N GLY A 199 9.14 1.16 -20.46
CA GLY A 199 10.22 2.15 -20.35
C GLY A 199 10.44 2.66 -18.92
N CYS A 200 10.02 1.88 -17.93
CA CYS A 200 10.11 2.19 -16.49
C CYS A 200 9.38 3.50 -16.19
N GLU A 201 8.27 3.71 -16.88
CA GLU A 201 7.27 4.67 -16.50
C GLU A 201 6.01 3.85 -16.22
N PRO A 202 5.15 4.26 -15.27
CA PRO A 202 3.86 3.61 -15.05
C PRO A 202 2.88 3.79 -16.23
N LEU A 203 3.37 4.07 -17.45
CA LEU A 203 2.58 4.15 -18.67
C LEU A 203 2.12 2.76 -19.09
N PHE A 204 1.01 2.32 -18.51
CA PHE A 204 0.32 1.12 -18.98
C PHE A 204 -0.36 1.48 -20.31
N SER A 205 0.05 0.83 -21.40
CA SER A 205 -0.55 1.07 -22.71
C SER A 205 -2.06 0.76 -22.66
N ASP A 206 -2.88 1.63 -23.28
CA ASP A 206 -4.36 1.54 -23.32
C ASP A 206 -4.90 0.25 -23.99
N GLY A 207 -4.02 -0.68 -24.38
CA GLY A 207 -4.33 -1.93 -25.04
C GLY A 207 -4.38 -3.10 -24.07
N PHE A 208 -5.55 -3.37 -23.51
CA PHE A 208 -5.78 -4.66 -22.84
C PHE A 208 -5.78 -5.77 -23.89
N GLU A 209 -4.71 -6.55 -23.97
CA GLU A 209 -4.72 -7.80 -24.74
C GLU A 209 -5.51 -8.86 -23.95
N THR A 210 -6.69 -9.20 -24.45
CA THR A 210 -7.43 -10.36 -23.94
C THR A 210 -6.81 -11.63 -24.50
N ALA A 211 -6.01 -12.33 -23.69
CA ALA A 211 -5.56 -13.67 -24.02
C ALA A 211 -6.77 -14.61 -24.06
N THR A 212 -7.27 -14.89 -25.26
CA THR A 212 -8.26 -15.96 -25.48
C THR A 212 -7.52 -17.29 -25.57
N ARG A 213 -7.93 -18.26 -24.74
CA ARG A 213 -7.48 -19.66 -24.84
C ARG A 213 -8.06 -20.36 -26.07
#